data_AF-A0A953XMR0-F1
#
_entry.id   AF-A0A953XMR0-F1
#
_cell.length_a   1.000
_cell.length_b   1.000
_cell.length_c   1.000
_cell.angle_alpha   90.00
_cell.angle_beta   90.00
_cell.angle_gamma   90.00
#
_symmetry.space_group_name_H-M   'P 1'
#
loop_
_entity.id
_entity.type
_entity.pdbx_description
1 polymer ?
#
loop_
_entity_poly.entity_id
_entity_poly.type
_entity_poly.pdbx_seq_one_letter_code
_entity_poly.pdbx_strand_id
1 'polypeptide(L)'
;MRSVVQSGLICLSLCFAVSITSAKEVDSTPAGLDLPDSVREYLAAKYFDECEPGDARIDKAVEVLQVPDAILAHIRINEWEAGQLENFATNKLHLIVTASNGETHSIVFRDGRKRSDRKLTSERERVLRRLYSDTAFGAPEAAELVDARRKLDPTRVLEQAISVLDDKHALDEDTLKRARENLKAAKDGGAELAIALSALGAGEHPIANQWAAVWLISRMDTMDFDREDSDLSVKDLQTMDARTFYENVFYATKARLDFPWGRKCEDKDFLQQVLSPRGTGEPLQRWRRHFFEALEPELRELKEGDAQKAIDLARGATYDFFQYEGDTTWEDFGMLTALAVHEGRCEDCSNVENCMLRAAGFPAAQAFTPWWGHGDGNHAWTVIPSIDGAKNGNGGKAVKVYLKTWDKLEDITAVNTDVMDVTVTLDEGVTGEKAALCVWNHDEWRVVARSKIEGRKVTFKDVGKRRDFILCVQAEASKDRLIALVAGKQVELANPAGTDAGKDAFDCELEKACDLGEFQPEEEYTVYVHTADGWKEVDSTRVSTGAISFSCDPQRLYRIVGAGINSRPFIGAKGDDGPKLTRF
;
A
#
# COMPACT_ATOMS: atom_id res chain seq x y z
N MET A 1 -39.64 -43.57 -7.01
CA MET A 1 -39.72 -44.84 -7.76
C MET A 1 -38.46 -44.95 -8.61
N ARG A 2 -37.81 -46.13 -8.56
CA ARG A 2 -36.61 -46.58 -9.29
C ARG A 2 -35.27 -46.07 -8.76
N SER A 3 -34.22 -46.87 -8.61
CA SER A 3 -34.04 -48.32 -8.37
C SER A 3 -32.53 -48.51 -8.14
N VAL A 4 -32.18 -49.27 -7.11
CA VAL A 4 -30.84 -49.81 -6.84
C VAL A 4 -30.50 -50.89 -7.87
N VAL A 5 -29.29 -50.88 -8.45
CA VAL A 5 -28.56 -52.10 -8.84
C VAL A 5 -27.05 -51.87 -8.67
N GLN A 6 -26.43 -52.85 -8.03
CA GLN A 6 -25.04 -53.00 -7.64
C GLN A 6 -24.28 -53.83 -8.70
N SER A 7 -22.94 -53.77 -8.66
CA SER A 7 -21.96 -54.83 -9.00
C SER A 7 -21.17 -54.74 -10.31
N GLY A 8 -19.83 -54.88 -10.18
CA GLY A 8 -19.00 -55.57 -11.19
C GLY A 8 -17.61 -54.97 -11.49
N LEU A 9 -16.59 -55.34 -10.69
CA LEU A 9 -15.17 -55.26 -11.05
C LEU A 9 -14.88 -56.08 -12.32
N ILE A 10 -14.13 -55.53 -13.29
CA ILE A 10 -13.28 -56.31 -14.20
C ILE A 10 -11.94 -55.57 -14.37
N CYS A 11 -10.89 -56.25 -13.93
CA CYS A 11 -9.49 -55.90 -14.11
C CYS A 11 -9.04 -56.30 -15.53
N LEU A 12 -8.42 -55.40 -16.29
CA LEU A 12 -7.74 -55.74 -17.55
C LEU A 12 -6.35 -55.12 -17.55
N SER A 13 -5.36 -55.98 -17.31
CA SER A 13 -3.94 -55.73 -17.59
C SER A 13 -3.72 -55.64 -19.10
N LEU A 14 -3.02 -54.60 -19.55
CA LEU A 14 -2.40 -54.54 -20.87
C LEU A 14 -0.90 -54.36 -20.68
N CYS A 15 -0.18 -55.48 -20.81
CA CYS A 15 1.25 -55.50 -21.06
C CYS A 15 1.51 -54.94 -22.47
N PHE A 16 2.35 -53.93 -22.58
CA PHE A 16 3.05 -53.62 -23.83
C PHE A 16 4.55 -53.76 -23.63
N ALA A 17 5.14 -54.56 -24.52
CA ALA A 17 6.53 -54.97 -24.51
C ALA A 17 7.48 -53.79 -24.77
N VAL A 18 8.53 -53.71 -23.95
CA VAL A 18 9.68 -52.82 -24.14
C VAL A 18 10.51 -53.37 -25.30
N SER A 19 10.56 -52.63 -26.41
CA SER A 19 11.52 -52.87 -27.48
C SER A 19 12.77 -52.04 -27.20
N ILE A 20 13.88 -52.70 -26.91
CA ILE A 20 15.19 -52.10 -26.66
C ILE A 20 15.77 -51.69 -28.01
N THR A 21 15.73 -50.40 -28.33
CA THR A 21 16.51 -49.81 -29.43
C THR A 21 17.62 -48.93 -28.86
N SER A 22 18.84 -49.47 -28.95
CA SER A 22 20.14 -48.79 -29.12
C SER A 22 20.19 -47.31 -28.74
N ALA A 23 20.80 -47.02 -27.58
CA ALA A 23 21.21 -45.68 -27.18
C ALA A 23 22.09 -45.05 -28.28
N LYS A 24 21.59 -44.00 -28.93
CA LYS A 24 22.46 -42.98 -29.50
C LYS A 24 22.88 -42.10 -28.33
N GLU A 25 24.19 -41.97 -28.14
CA GLU A 25 24.78 -40.94 -27.29
C GLU A 25 24.16 -39.59 -27.67
N VAL A 26 23.31 -39.07 -26.79
CA VAL A 26 22.91 -37.68 -26.79
C VAL A 26 24.07 -36.97 -26.12
N ASP A 27 24.85 -36.25 -26.93
CA ASP A 27 25.85 -35.30 -26.48
C ASP A 27 25.13 -34.27 -25.59
N SER A 28 25.18 -34.48 -24.27
CA SER A 28 24.50 -33.64 -23.30
C SER A 28 25.42 -32.48 -22.93
N THR A 29 25.49 -31.48 -23.81
CA THR A 29 25.79 -30.12 -23.38
C THR A 29 24.71 -29.71 -22.38
N PRO A 30 25.04 -29.14 -21.20
CA PRO A 30 24.02 -28.60 -20.31
C PRO A 30 23.18 -27.60 -21.11
N ALA A 31 21.86 -27.77 -21.15
CA ALA A 31 20.99 -26.77 -21.74
C ALA A 31 21.27 -25.44 -21.03
N GLY A 32 21.73 -24.43 -21.78
CA GLY A 32 21.92 -23.08 -21.25
C GLY A 32 20.62 -22.56 -20.65
N LEU A 33 20.71 -21.59 -19.74
CA LEU A 33 19.54 -20.89 -19.23
C LEU A 33 18.71 -20.34 -20.40
N ASP A 34 17.43 -20.70 -20.50
CA ASP A 34 16.53 -20.24 -21.56
C ASP A 34 16.07 -18.80 -21.27
N LEU A 35 16.98 -17.85 -21.47
CA LEU A 35 16.73 -16.42 -21.34
C LEU A 35 16.27 -15.85 -22.69
N PRO A 36 15.21 -15.02 -22.73
CA PRO A 36 14.78 -14.34 -23.95
C PRO A 36 15.91 -13.49 -24.56
N ASP A 37 15.95 -13.38 -25.90
CA ASP A 37 16.99 -12.62 -26.62
C ASP A 37 17.12 -11.18 -26.11
N SER A 38 15.98 -10.49 -25.91
CA SER A 38 15.95 -9.12 -25.36
C SER A 38 16.61 -8.99 -23.98
N VAL A 39 16.53 -10.03 -23.14
CA VAL A 39 17.20 -10.09 -21.84
C VAL A 39 18.70 -10.28 -22.04
N ARG A 40 19.09 -11.24 -22.89
CA ARG A 40 20.50 -11.51 -23.21
C ARG A 40 21.19 -10.28 -23.81
N GLU A 41 20.53 -9.58 -24.73
CA GLU A 41 20.99 -8.33 -25.33
C GLU A 41 21.25 -7.26 -24.28
N TYR A 42 20.30 -7.05 -23.35
CA TYR A 42 20.47 -6.10 -22.26
C TYR A 42 21.65 -6.45 -21.36
N LEU A 43 21.78 -7.74 -20.98
CA LEU A 43 22.85 -8.20 -20.11
C LEU A 43 24.21 -8.04 -20.76
N ALA A 44 24.37 -8.50 -22.01
CA ALA A 44 25.58 -8.37 -22.79
C ALA A 44 26.02 -6.90 -22.90
N ALA A 45 25.10 -6.02 -23.34
CA ALA A 45 25.39 -4.61 -23.55
C ALA A 45 25.77 -3.85 -22.28
N LYS A 46 25.26 -4.27 -21.11
CA LYS A 46 25.42 -3.51 -19.85
C LYS A 46 26.50 -4.05 -18.90
N TYR A 47 26.67 -5.37 -18.84
CA TYR A 47 27.48 -6.01 -17.78
C TYR A 47 28.65 -6.83 -18.28
N PHE A 48 28.71 -7.11 -19.57
CA PHE A 48 29.68 -8.03 -20.14
C PHE A 48 30.38 -7.42 -21.36
N ASP A 49 31.52 -6.78 -21.13
CA ASP A 49 32.36 -6.21 -22.20
C ASP A 49 32.74 -7.29 -23.23
N GLU A 50 32.67 -6.92 -24.51
CA GLU A 50 33.04 -7.80 -25.64
C GLU A 50 32.36 -9.18 -25.59
N CYS A 51 31.11 -9.22 -25.13
CA CYS A 51 30.27 -10.41 -25.13
C CYS A 51 29.09 -10.24 -26.10
N GLU A 52 28.90 -11.20 -26.99
CA GLU A 52 27.68 -11.31 -27.77
C GLU A 52 26.54 -11.89 -26.89
N PRO A 53 25.25 -11.60 -27.17
CA PRO A 53 24.13 -12.10 -26.37
C PRO A 53 24.07 -13.63 -26.18
N GLY A 54 24.62 -14.39 -27.13
CA GLY A 54 24.71 -15.86 -27.07
C GLY A 54 25.92 -16.41 -26.32
N ASP A 55 26.74 -15.56 -25.70
CA ASP A 55 27.96 -15.99 -25.02
C ASP A 55 27.65 -16.75 -23.72
N ALA A 56 28.21 -17.96 -23.57
CA ALA A 56 28.04 -18.80 -22.38
C ALA A 56 28.58 -18.18 -21.08
N ARG A 57 29.39 -17.11 -21.16
CA ARG A 57 29.79 -16.29 -20.00
C ARG A 57 28.58 -15.67 -19.30
N ILE A 58 27.56 -15.27 -20.07
CA ILE A 58 26.32 -14.69 -19.52
C ILE A 58 25.59 -15.75 -18.69
N ASP A 59 25.41 -16.96 -19.23
CA ASP A 59 24.70 -18.05 -18.55
C ASP A 59 25.38 -18.46 -17.23
N LYS A 60 26.71 -18.38 -17.16
CA LYS A 60 27.48 -18.68 -15.93
C LYS A 60 27.39 -17.58 -14.88
N ALA A 61 27.05 -16.37 -15.29
CA ALA A 61 27.02 -15.18 -14.44
C ALA A 61 25.60 -14.78 -14.02
N VAL A 62 24.58 -15.52 -14.50
CA VAL A 62 23.17 -15.28 -14.22
C VAL A 62 22.59 -16.43 -13.42
N GLU A 63 21.85 -16.09 -12.38
CA GLU A 63 21.02 -17.00 -11.61
C GLU A 63 19.57 -16.50 -11.65
N VAL A 64 18.63 -17.42 -11.94
CA VAL A 64 17.19 -17.11 -11.88
C VAL A 64 16.70 -17.39 -10.46
N LEU A 65 16.20 -16.35 -9.79
CA LEU A 65 15.48 -16.50 -8.54
C LEU A 65 14.03 -16.85 -8.82
N GLN A 66 13.54 -17.94 -8.21
CA GLN A 66 12.16 -18.38 -8.30
C GLN A 66 11.53 -18.39 -6.92
N VAL A 67 10.29 -17.93 -6.82
CA VAL A 67 9.52 -18.08 -5.59
C VAL A 67 9.25 -19.57 -5.38
N PRO A 68 9.58 -20.13 -4.21
CA PRO A 68 9.39 -21.56 -3.95
C PRO A 68 7.94 -22.02 -4.07
N ASP A 69 7.73 -23.25 -4.54
CA ASP A 69 6.40 -23.84 -4.74
C ASP A 69 5.54 -23.84 -3.48
N ALA A 70 6.13 -24.02 -2.29
CA ALA A 70 5.40 -23.97 -1.03
C ALA A 70 4.79 -22.58 -0.76
N ILE A 71 5.51 -21.51 -1.13
CA ILE A 71 5.01 -20.13 -1.03
C ILE A 71 3.93 -19.88 -2.08
N LEU A 72 4.17 -20.28 -3.34
CA LEU A 72 3.16 -20.17 -4.41
C LEU A 72 1.87 -20.94 -4.07
N ALA A 73 1.98 -22.12 -3.48
CA ALA A 73 0.83 -22.91 -3.03
C ALA A 73 0.05 -22.20 -1.93
N HIS A 74 0.73 -21.53 -0.99
CA HIS A 74 0.07 -20.74 0.05
C HIS A 74 -0.69 -19.54 -0.53
N ILE A 75 -0.08 -18.81 -1.47
CA ILE A 75 -0.72 -17.67 -2.15
C ILE A 75 -2.00 -18.14 -2.88
N ARG A 76 -1.93 -19.27 -3.59
CA ARG A 76 -3.05 -19.82 -4.36
C ARG A 76 -4.24 -20.31 -3.53
N ILE A 77 -4.13 -20.38 -2.20
CA ILE A 77 -5.28 -20.68 -1.34
C ILE A 77 -6.35 -19.58 -1.46
N ASN A 78 -5.92 -18.33 -1.64
CA ASN A 78 -6.79 -17.21 -1.91
C ASN A 78 -7.01 -17.06 -3.42
N GLU A 79 -8.25 -17.16 -3.87
CA GLU A 79 -8.61 -17.12 -5.30
C GLU A 79 -8.24 -15.77 -5.96
N TRP A 80 -8.42 -14.65 -5.25
CA TRP A 80 -8.04 -13.35 -5.77
C TRP A 80 -6.52 -13.25 -5.94
N GLU A 81 -5.73 -13.71 -4.96
CA GLU A 81 -4.27 -13.70 -5.06
C GLU A 81 -3.75 -14.65 -6.15
N ALA A 82 -4.41 -15.80 -6.36
CA ALA A 82 -4.11 -16.69 -7.48
C ALA A 82 -4.25 -15.97 -8.82
N GLY A 83 -5.32 -15.19 -9.01
CA GLY A 83 -5.51 -14.35 -10.19
C GLY A 83 -4.43 -13.29 -10.35
N GLN A 84 -3.91 -12.72 -9.25
CA GLN A 84 -2.81 -11.75 -9.32
C GLN A 84 -1.50 -12.39 -9.78
N LEU A 85 -1.24 -13.65 -9.41
CA LEU A 85 -0.09 -14.39 -9.96
C LEU A 85 -0.21 -14.56 -11.48
N GLU A 86 -1.40 -14.90 -11.99
CA GLU A 86 -1.63 -15.05 -13.42
C GLU A 86 -1.43 -13.72 -14.17
N ASN A 87 -1.96 -12.63 -13.60
CA ASN A 87 -1.88 -11.30 -14.20
C ASN A 87 -0.46 -10.72 -14.17
N PHE A 88 0.26 -10.87 -13.06
CA PHE A 88 1.46 -10.09 -12.79
C PHE A 88 2.75 -10.92 -12.66
N ALA A 89 2.67 -12.22 -12.36
CA ALA A 89 3.87 -13.07 -12.23
C ALA A 89 4.18 -13.89 -13.51
N THR A 90 3.27 -13.93 -14.48
CA THR A 90 3.51 -14.58 -15.78
C THR A 90 4.58 -13.85 -16.60
N ASN A 91 5.40 -14.61 -17.34
CA ASN A 91 6.52 -14.11 -18.18
C ASN A 91 7.50 -13.19 -17.42
N LYS A 92 7.62 -13.38 -16.11
CA LYS A 92 8.50 -12.62 -15.25
C LYS A 92 9.79 -13.38 -15.01
N LEU A 93 10.91 -12.67 -15.03
CA LEU A 93 12.23 -13.19 -14.71
C LEU A 93 12.86 -12.31 -13.64
N HIS A 94 13.25 -12.91 -12.53
CA HIS A 94 14.04 -12.24 -11.50
C HIS A 94 15.43 -12.85 -11.47
N LEU A 95 16.44 -12.03 -11.76
CA LEU A 95 17.81 -12.48 -11.95
C LEU A 95 18.73 -11.89 -10.89
N ILE A 96 19.64 -12.72 -10.37
CA ILE A 96 20.91 -12.25 -9.80
C ILE A 96 21.96 -12.32 -10.90
N VAL A 97 22.66 -11.22 -11.16
CA VAL A 97 23.68 -11.10 -12.20
C VAL A 97 25.00 -10.66 -11.59
N THR A 98 26.06 -11.42 -11.80
CA THR A 98 27.44 -11.02 -11.46
C THR A 98 28.13 -10.44 -12.70
N ALA A 99 28.31 -9.12 -12.73
CA ALA A 99 28.91 -8.41 -13.85
C ALA A 99 30.43 -8.68 -13.99
N SER A 100 31.01 -8.38 -15.16
CA SER A 100 32.45 -8.57 -15.42
C SER A 100 33.37 -7.81 -14.45
N ASN A 101 32.88 -6.71 -13.86
CA ASN A 101 33.61 -5.92 -12.86
C ASN A 101 33.49 -6.50 -11.43
N GLY A 102 32.78 -7.62 -11.24
CA GLY A 102 32.54 -8.27 -9.96
C GLY A 102 31.35 -7.72 -9.16
N GLU A 103 30.63 -6.72 -9.67
CA GLU A 103 29.42 -6.21 -9.03
C GLU A 103 28.25 -7.20 -9.20
N THR A 104 27.39 -7.29 -8.19
CA THR A 104 26.20 -8.13 -8.25
C THR A 104 24.94 -7.27 -8.33
N HIS A 105 24.01 -7.65 -9.19
CA HIS A 105 22.76 -6.93 -9.46
C HIS A 105 21.55 -7.85 -9.31
N SER A 106 20.47 -7.30 -8.75
CA SER A 106 19.11 -7.86 -8.83
C SER A 106 18.37 -7.18 -9.98
N ILE A 107 17.86 -7.94 -10.94
CA ILE A 107 17.22 -7.42 -12.15
C ILE A 107 15.91 -8.15 -12.38
N VAL A 108 14.82 -7.39 -12.52
CA VAL A 108 13.49 -7.96 -12.85
C VAL A 108 13.12 -7.59 -14.28
N PHE A 109 12.67 -8.58 -15.04
CA PHE A 109 12.08 -8.42 -16.37
C PHE A 109 10.64 -8.92 -16.38
N ARG A 110 9.81 -8.32 -17.23
CA ARG A 110 8.46 -8.79 -17.55
C ARG A 110 8.23 -8.61 -19.04
N ASP A 111 7.80 -9.67 -19.72
CA ASP A 111 7.61 -9.70 -21.17
C ASP A 111 8.87 -9.25 -21.94
N GLY A 112 10.04 -9.70 -21.47
CA GLY A 112 11.37 -9.35 -22.03
C GLY A 112 11.82 -7.91 -21.75
N ARG A 113 10.97 -7.07 -21.15
CA ARG A 113 11.31 -5.67 -20.82
C ARG A 113 11.85 -5.56 -19.40
N LYS A 114 12.96 -4.84 -19.25
CA LYS A 114 13.53 -4.54 -17.93
C LYS A 114 12.57 -3.68 -17.12
N ARG A 115 12.22 -4.15 -15.94
CA ARG A 115 11.38 -3.48 -14.96
C ARG A 115 12.25 -2.79 -13.92
N SER A 116 13.14 -3.54 -13.27
CA SER A 116 14.05 -3.04 -12.24
C SER A 116 15.49 -3.47 -12.51
N ASP A 117 16.45 -2.74 -11.91
CA ASP A 117 17.87 -3.09 -11.92
C ASP A 117 18.55 -2.39 -10.73
N ARG A 118 19.01 -3.18 -9.77
CA ARG A 118 19.54 -2.73 -8.49
C ARG A 118 20.89 -3.39 -8.21
N LYS A 119 21.92 -2.58 -8.01
CA LYS A 119 23.20 -3.06 -7.47
C LYS A 119 23.02 -3.53 -6.03
N LEU A 120 23.42 -4.77 -5.73
CA LEU A 120 23.34 -5.40 -4.42
C LEU A 120 24.62 -5.16 -3.59
N THR A 121 24.45 -5.03 -2.28
CA THR A 121 25.54 -5.29 -1.32
C THR A 121 25.55 -6.77 -0.96
N SER A 122 26.65 -7.28 -0.39
CA SER A 122 26.73 -8.69 0.01
C SER A 122 25.67 -9.07 1.04
N GLU A 123 25.31 -8.16 1.95
CA GLU A 123 24.24 -8.37 2.95
C GLU A 123 22.88 -8.49 2.26
N ARG A 124 22.56 -7.57 1.36
CA ARG A 124 21.29 -7.55 0.61
C ARG A 124 21.12 -8.76 -0.29
N GLU A 125 22.19 -9.20 -0.95
CA GLU A 125 22.17 -10.46 -1.72
C GLU A 125 21.83 -11.66 -0.82
N ARG A 126 22.44 -11.78 0.36
CA ARG A 126 22.12 -12.87 1.30
C ARG A 126 20.68 -12.80 1.82
N VAL A 127 20.15 -11.61 2.07
CA VAL A 127 18.74 -11.43 2.48
C VAL A 127 17.82 -11.86 1.34
N LEU A 128 18.09 -11.39 0.13
CA LEU A 128 17.31 -11.74 -1.06
C LEU A 128 17.28 -13.25 -1.28
N ARG A 129 18.42 -13.92 -1.24
CA ARG A 129 18.50 -15.39 -1.37
C ARG A 129 17.69 -16.15 -0.32
N ARG A 130 17.61 -15.63 0.91
CA ARG A 130 16.76 -16.21 1.97
C ARG A 130 15.28 -15.98 1.72
N LEU A 131 14.89 -14.83 1.19
CA LEU A 131 13.50 -14.57 0.80
C LEU A 131 13.03 -15.51 -0.33
N TYR A 132 13.90 -15.89 -1.26
CA TYR A 132 13.61 -16.83 -2.35
C TYR A 132 13.96 -18.29 -2.00
N SER A 133 14.06 -18.63 -0.71
CA SER A 133 14.23 -20.00 -0.20
C SER A 133 12.97 -20.45 0.54
N ASP A 134 12.67 -21.75 0.52
CA ASP A 134 11.61 -22.35 1.31
C ASP A 134 12.05 -22.72 2.73
N THR A 135 13.31 -22.51 3.11
CA THR A 135 13.86 -22.96 4.41
C THR A 135 13.02 -22.47 5.60
N ALA A 136 12.73 -21.17 5.66
CA ALA A 136 11.96 -20.56 6.74
C ALA A 136 10.46 -20.88 6.61
N PHE A 137 9.91 -20.73 5.41
CA PHE A 137 8.47 -20.92 5.17
C PHE A 137 8.05 -22.39 5.34
N GLY A 138 8.82 -23.33 4.80
CA GLY A 138 8.57 -24.77 4.85
C GLY A 138 8.98 -25.44 6.17
N ALA A 139 9.62 -24.71 7.09
CA ALA A 139 9.99 -25.25 8.39
C ALA A 139 8.75 -25.79 9.15
N PRO A 140 8.92 -26.79 10.03
CA PRO A 140 7.84 -27.27 10.89
C PRO A 140 7.23 -26.15 11.75
N GLU A 141 5.96 -26.33 12.14
CA GLU A 141 5.35 -25.50 13.17
C GLU A 141 6.06 -25.69 14.53
N ALA A 142 5.95 -24.68 15.40
CA ALA A 142 6.58 -24.70 16.72
C ALA A 142 6.08 -25.89 17.56
N ALA A 143 6.96 -26.50 18.35
CA ALA A 143 6.61 -27.67 19.16
C ALA A 143 5.47 -27.35 20.15
N GLU A 144 5.44 -26.12 20.66
CA GLU A 144 4.42 -25.57 21.55
C GLU A 144 3.04 -25.53 20.88
N LEU A 145 2.98 -25.23 19.57
CA LEU A 145 1.73 -25.29 18.80
C LEU A 145 1.24 -26.73 18.66
N VAL A 146 2.13 -27.66 18.30
CA VAL A 146 1.81 -29.10 18.18
C VAL A 146 1.26 -29.63 19.52
N ASP A 147 1.89 -29.24 20.62
CA ASP A 147 1.50 -29.65 21.96
C ASP A 147 0.17 -29.02 22.41
N ALA A 148 -0.04 -27.73 22.12
CA ALA A 148 -1.29 -27.04 22.41
C ALA A 148 -2.47 -27.72 21.70
N ARG A 149 -2.34 -28.08 20.41
CA ARG A 149 -3.38 -28.79 19.64
C ARG A 149 -3.84 -30.10 20.30
N ARG A 150 -2.99 -30.76 21.10
CA ARG A 150 -3.30 -32.04 21.76
C ARG A 150 -3.95 -31.90 23.13
N LYS A 151 -3.68 -30.81 23.84
CA LYS A 151 -3.91 -30.70 25.30
C LYS A 151 -4.92 -29.61 25.69
N LEU A 152 -5.38 -28.81 24.74
CA LEU A 152 -6.09 -27.57 25.04
C LEU A 152 -7.50 -27.77 25.61
N ASP A 153 -7.81 -27.04 26.68
CA ASP A 153 -9.18 -26.62 27.02
C ASP A 153 -9.36 -25.16 26.58
N PRO A 154 -10.01 -24.90 25.42
CA PRO A 154 -10.10 -23.56 24.85
C PRO A 154 -10.87 -22.56 25.73
N THR A 155 -11.66 -23.06 26.69
CA THR A 155 -12.58 -22.24 27.50
C THR A 155 -11.86 -21.36 28.52
N ARG A 156 -10.62 -21.68 28.90
CA ARG A 156 -9.89 -21.02 30.00
C ARG A 156 -8.58 -20.35 29.60
N VAL A 157 -8.13 -20.55 28.37
CA VAL A 157 -6.79 -20.11 27.92
C VAL A 157 -6.64 -18.60 28.00
N LEU A 158 -7.68 -17.85 27.63
CA LEU A 158 -7.64 -16.39 27.68
C LEU A 158 -7.53 -15.87 29.11
N GLU A 159 -8.33 -16.38 30.04
CA GLU A 159 -8.26 -15.95 31.45
C GLU A 159 -6.93 -16.35 32.09
N GLN A 160 -6.37 -17.51 31.71
CA GLN A 160 -5.02 -17.90 32.14
C GLN A 160 -3.97 -16.93 31.61
N ALA A 161 -4.02 -16.58 30.32
CA ALA A 161 -3.11 -15.61 29.71
C ALA A 161 -3.22 -14.23 30.36
N ILE A 162 -4.44 -13.76 30.67
CA ILE A 162 -4.67 -12.49 31.37
C ILE A 162 -4.11 -12.54 32.80
N SER A 163 -4.32 -13.65 33.52
CA SER A 163 -3.93 -13.77 34.93
C SER A 163 -2.43 -13.75 35.20
N VAL A 164 -1.60 -14.00 34.17
CA VAL A 164 -0.14 -14.02 34.29
C VAL A 164 0.51 -12.72 33.81
N LEU A 165 -0.26 -11.76 33.31
CA LEU A 165 0.25 -10.44 32.93
C LEU A 165 0.70 -9.68 34.19
N ASP A 166 1.86 -9.06 34.13
CA ASP A 166 2.39 -8.22 35.21
C ASP A 166 1.85 -6.77 35.10
N ASP A 167 2.14 -5.96 36.12
CA ASP A 167 1.71 -4.55 36.17
C ASP A 167 2.20 -3.72 34.96
N LYS A 168 3.31 -4.12 34.31
CA LYS A 168 3.83 -3.41 33.13
C LYS A 168 3.05 -3.75 31.86
N HIS A 169 2.47 -4.94 31.81
CA HIS A 169 1.69 -5.44 30.68
C HIS A 169 0.18 -5.42 30.95
N ALA A 170 -0.26 -4.63 31.93
CA ALA A 170 -1.68 -4.46 32.23
C ALA A 170 -2.43 -3.88 31.01
N LEU A 171 -3.56 -4.50 30.69
CA LEU A 171 -4.48 -4.07 29.63
C LEU A 171 -5.73 -3.46 30.26
N ASP A 172 -6.29 -2.45 29.60
CA ASP A 172 -7.54 -1.83 30.05
C ASP A 172 -8.74 -2.77 29.90
N GLU A 173 -9.79 -2.53 30.71
CA GLU A 173 -10.98 -3.37 30.74
C GLU A 173 -11.73 -3.45 29.39
N ASP A 174 -11.70 -2.40 28.57
CA ASP A 174 -12.34 -2.40 27.26
C ASP A 174 -11.59 -3.34 26.31
N THR A 175 -10.25 -3.29 26.32
CA THR A 175 -9.38 -4.21 25.60
C THR A 175 -9.61 -5.66 26.03
N LEU A 176 -9.69 -5.94 27.34
CA LEU A 176 -9.94 -7.29 27.85
C LEU A 176 -11.34 -7.80 27.49
N LYS A 177 -12.36 -6.93 27.57
CA LYS A 177 -13.73 -7.26 27.17
C LYS A 177 -13.80 -7.62 25.69
N ARG A 178 -13.22 -6.77 24.82
CA ARG A 178 -13.22 -6.98 23.37
C ARG A 178 -12.42 -8.24 22.99
N ALA A 179 -11.32 -8.54 23.69
CA ALA A 179 -10.58 -9.80 23.50
C ALA A 179 -11.45 -11.05 23.77
N ARG A 180 -12.25 -11.04 24.85
CA ARG A 180 -13.17 -12.14 25.19
C ARG A 180 -14.27 -12.30 24.13
N GLU A 181 -14.84 -11.20 23.67
CA GLU A 181 -15.87 -11.19 22.62
C GLU A 181 -15.31 -11.73 21.30
N ASN A 182 -14.13 -11.26 20.89
CA ASN A 182 -13.48 -11.65 19.65
C ASN A 182 -13.03 -13.11 19.67
N LEU A 183 -12.46 -13.60 20.77
CA LEU A 183 -12.08 -15.01 20.87
C LEU A 183 -13.31 -15.91 20.71
N LYS A 184 -14.44 -15.55 21.30
CA LYS A 184 -15.69 -16.32 21.16
C LYS A 184 -16.30 -16.21 19.76
N ALA A 185 -16.17 -15.05 19.11
CA ALA A 185 -16.73 -14.79 17.78
C ALA A 185 -15.88 -15.35 16.63
N ALA A 186 -14.61 -15.66 16.89
CA ALA A 186 -13.72 -16.28 15.93
C ALA A 186 -14.25 -17.64 15.45
N LYS A 187 -13.82 -18.03 14.24
CA LYS A 187 -14.11 -19.33 13.65
C LYS A 187 -13.80 -20.47 14.62
N ASP A 188 -14.59 -21.54 14.54
CA ASP A 188 -14.47 -22.73 15.39
C ASP A 188 -14.60 -22.42 16.90
N GLY A 189 -15.28 -21.31 17.24
CA GLY A 189 -15.42 -20.84 18.62
C GLY A 189 -14.12 -20.35 19.23
N GLY A 190 -13.16 -19.91 18.41
CA GLY A 190 -11.85 -19.43 18.86
C GLY A 190 -10.81 -20.50 19.10
N ALA A 191 -11.06 -21.75 18.67
CA ALA A 191 -10.15 -22.87 18.91
C ALA A 191 -8.72 -22.59 18.39
N GLU A 192 -8.58 -22.11 17.15
CA GLU A 192 -7.26 -21.81 16.56
C GLU A 192 -6.53 -20.68 17.32
N LEU A 193 -7.23 -19.60 17.67
CA LEU A 193 -6.65 -18.50 18.46
C LEU A 193 -6.26 -18.97 19.87
N ALA A 194 -7.06 -19.83 20.50
CA ALA A 194 -6.76 -20.39 21.80
C ALA A 194 -5.55 -21.35 21.76
N ILE A 195 -5.39 -22.14 20.70
CA ILE A 195 -4.20 -22.97 20.46
C ILE A 195 -2.96 -22.08 20.39
N ALA A 196 -3.01 -21.03 19.57
CA ALA A 196 -1.89 -20.10 19.42
C ALA A 196 -1.56 -19.39 20.74
N LEU A 197 -2.57 -18.88 21.45
CA LEU A 197 -2.40 -18.19 22.73
C LEU A 197 -1.79 -19.10 23.81
N SER A 198 -2.18 -20.39 23.85
CA SER A 198 -1.57 -21.36 24.74
C SER A 198 -0.13 -21.66 24.37
N ALA A 199 0.18 -21.80 23.08
CA ALA A 199 1.54 -22.04 22.62
C ALA A 199 2.47 -20.86 22.94
N LEU A 200 1.98 -19.63 22.74
CA LEU A 200 2.68 -18.38 23.06
C LEU A 200 3.01 -18.26 24.56
N GLY A 201 2.17 -18.83 25.43
CA GLY A 201 2.42 -18.91 26.89
C GLY A 201 3.36 -20.02 27.33
N ALA A 202 3.70 -20.97 26.43
CA ALA A 202 4.57 -22.11 26.73
C ALA A 202 6.00 -21.94 26.20
N GLY A 203 6.22 -20.98 25.28
CA GLY A 203 7.50 -20.74 24.62
C GLY A 203 8.37 -19.66 25.29
N GLU A 204 9.30 -19.10 24.50
CA GLU A 204 10.16 -18.00 24.93
C GLU A 204 9.36 -16.71 25.17
N HIS A 205 9.71 -15.94 26.19
CA HIS A 205 9.07 -14.66 26.53
C HIS A 205 7.52 -14.72 26.70
N PRO A 206 7.00 -15.64 27.54
CA PRO A 206 5.57 -15.94 27.59
C PRO A 206 4.70 -14.74 27.96
N ILE A 207 5.12 -13.91 28.92
CA ILE A 207 4.37 -12.72 29.35
C ILE A 207 4.23 -11.72 28.19
N ALA A 208 5.33 -11.41 27.49
CA ALA A 208 5.32 -10.45 26.37
C ALA A 208 4.49 -10.98 25.18
N ASN A 209 4.62 -12.27 24.88
CA ASN A 209 3.84 -12.91 23.81
C ASN A 209 2.34 -12.91 24.13
N GLN A 210 1.95 -13.27 25.36
CA GLN A 210 0.54 -13.31 25.77
C GLN A 210 -0.06 -11.91 25.84
N TRP A 211 0.69 -10.93 26.34
CA TRP A 211 0.29 -9.52 26.31
C TRP A 211 -0.03 -9.05 24.87
N ALA A 212 0.91 -9.27 23.94
CA ALA A 212 0.74 -8.91 22.55
C ALA A 212 -0.42 -9.68 21.90
N ALA A 213 -0.56 -10.98 22.20
CA ALA A 213 -1.63 -11.81 21.68
C ALA A 213 -3.02 -11.34 22.14
N VAL A 214 -3.20 -11.09 23.44
CA VAL A 214 -4.48 -10.61 23.98
C VAL A 214 -4.85 -9.25 23.38
N TRP A 215 -3.86 -8.35 23.27
CA TRP A 215 -4.06 -7.07 22.61
C TRP A 215 -4.47 -7.24 21.14
N LEU A 216 -3.78 -8.09 20.37
CA LEU A 216 -4.12 -8.32 18.96
C LEU A 216 -5.53 -8.93 18.80
N ILE A 217 -5.86 -9.96 19.59
CA ILE A 217 -7.19 -10.59 19.56
C ILE A 217 -8.27 -9.53 19.77
N SER A 218 -8.06 -8.58 20.67
CA SER A 218 -9.02 -7.51 20.95
C SER A 218 -9.28 -6.55 19.77
N ARG A 219 -8.51 -6.58 18.67
CA ARG A 219 -8.68 -5.70 17.51
C ARG A 219 -9.09 -6.44 16.23
N MET A 220 -9.12 -7.77 16.25
CA MET A 220 -9.34 -8.57 15.04
C MET A 220 -10.75 -8.43 14.43
N ASP A 221 -11.75 -7.96 15.18
CA ASP A 221 -13.11 -7.67 14.68
C ASP A 221 -13.14 -6.52 13.65
N THR A 222 -12.13 -5.65 13.66
CA THR A 222 -11.98 -4.56 12.70
C THR A 222 -10.97 -4.87 11.59
N MET A 223 -10.47 -6.10 11.50
CA MET A 223 -9.49 -6.52 10.50
C MET A 223 -10.13 -7.39 9.43
N ASP A 224 -9.88 -7.04 8.16
CA ASP A 224 -10.31 -7.77 6.99
C ASP A 224 -9.32 -7.69 5.83
N PHE A 225 -9.43 -8.65 4.92
CA PHE A 225 -9.06 -8.44 3.53
C PHE A 225 -10.11 -7.55 2.89
N ASP A 226 -9.75 -6.30 2.65
CA ASP A 226 -10.62 -5.29 2.06
C ASP A 226 -10.67 -5.46 0.54
N ARG A 227 -11.88 -5.48 0.00
CA ARG A 227 -12.16 -5.74 -1.42
C ARG A 227 -12.91 -4.55 -1.99
N GLU A 228 -12.70 -4.30 -3.28
CA GLU A 228 -13.40 -3.22 -3.98
C GLU A 228 -14.92 -3.42 -3.89
N ASP A 229 -15.38 -4.66 -4.10
CA ASP A 229 -16.70 -5.10 -3.69
C ASP A 229 -16.66 -5.55 -2.23
N SER A 230 -17.16 -4.70 -1.33
CA SER A 230 -17.15 -4.96 0.12
C SER A 230 -17.90 -6.22 0.52
N ASP A 231 -18.82 -6.73 -0.32
CA ASP A 231 -19.51 -8.01 -0.05
C ASP A 231 -18.57 -9.22 -0.18
N LEU A 232 -17.42 -9.04 -0.84
CA LEU A 232 -16.36 -10.05 -0.96
C LEU A 232 -15.27 -9.91 0.13
N SER A 233 -15.33 -8.87 0.98
CA SER A 233 -14.35 -8.67 2.05
C SER A 233 -14.39 -9.79 3.08
N VAL A 234 -13.21 -10.22 3.53
CA VAL A 234 -13.07 -11.40 4.40
C VAL A 234 -12.49 -10.99 5.75
N LYS A 235 -13.27 -11.19 6.83
CA LYS A 235 -12.86 -10.86 8.21
C LYS A 235 -11.81 -11.83 8.75
N ASP A 236 -10.79 -11.30 9.42
CA ASP A 236 -9.68 -12.09 9.97
C ASP A 236 -10.12 -13.06 11.06
N LEU A 237 -11.13 -12.69 11.86
CA LEU A 237 -11.74 -13.61 12.84
C LEU A 237 -12.28 -14.89 12.20
N GLN A 238 -12.58 -14.89 10.89
CA GLN A 238 -13.11 -16.06 10.19
C GLN A 238 -12.03 -16.90 9.49
N THR A 239 -10.82 -16.37 9.31
CA THR A 239 -9.77 -17.01 8.50
C THR A 239 -8.45 -17.26 9.23
N MET A 240 -8.19 -16.55 10.34
CA MET A 240 -6.95 -16.69 11.11
C MET A 240 -6.78 -18.10 11.67
N ASP A 241 -5.72 -18.79 11.23
CA ASP A 241 -5.29 -20.07 11.80
C ASP A 241 -4.25 -19.89 12.92
N ALA A 242 -4.06 -20.93 13.74
CA ALA A 242 -3.22 -20.85 14.93
C ALA A 242 -1.74 -20.59 14.58
N ARG A 243 -1.25 -21.15 13.47
CA ARG A 243 0.14 -21.04 13.07
C ARG A 243 0.44 -19.63 12.55
N THR A 244 -0.44 -19.09 11.71
CA THR A 244 -0.32 -17.71 11.20
C THR A 244 -0.39 -16.71 12.35
N PHE A 245 -1.32 -16.87 13.30
CA PHE A 245 -1.41 -16.00 14.48
C PHE A 245 -0.16 -16.10 15.35
N TYR A 246 0.28 -17.32 15.67
CA TYR A 246 1.47 -17.57 16.49
C TYR A 246 2.72 -16.96 15.86
N GLU A 247 3.00 -17.25 14.58
CA GLU A 247 4.17 -16.73 13.89
C GLU A 247 4.11 -15.20 13.81
N ASN A 248 2.92 -14.60 13.64
CA ASN A 248 2.79 -13.16 13.70
C ASN A 248 3.19 -12.59 15.08
N VAL A 249 2.60 -13.08 16.17
CA VAL A 249 2.85 -12.53 17.51
C VAL A 249 4.26 -12.84 18.01
N PHE A 250 4.70 -14.08 17.85
CA PHE A 250 6.01 -14.53 18.33
C PHE A 250 7.14 -13.75 17.68
N TYR A 251 7.15 -13.63 16.34
CA TYR A 251 8.26 -12.95 15.66
C TYR A 251 8.23 -11.42 15.82
N ALA A 252 7.07 -10.79 16.04
CA ALA A 252 7.05 -9.38 16.46
C ALA A 252 7.67 -9.19 17.84
N THR A 253 7.26 -10.02 18.79
CA THR A 253 7.78 -9.94 20.17
C THR A 253 9.27 -10.27 20.20
N LYS A 254 9.71 -11.26 19.43
CA LYS A 254 11.12 -11.59 19.24
C LYS A 254 11.90 -10.41 18.65
N ALA A 255 11.43 -9.78 17.58
CA ALA A 255 12.08 -8.59 17.01
C ALA A 255 12.18 -7.44 18.02
N ARG A 256 11.11 -7.21 18.80
CA ARG A 256 11.10 -6.21 19.87
C ARG A 256 12.15 -6.53 20.95
N LEU A 257 12.30 -7.78 21.35
CA LEU A 257 13.16 -8.16 22.48
C LEU A 257 14.61 -8.38 22.07
N ASP A 258 14.88 -8.90 20.89
CA ASP A 258 16.23 -9.27 20.44
C ASP A 258 16.98 -8.06 19.87
N PHE A 259 16.32 -7.18 19.12
CA PHE A 259 16.97 -6.02 18.51
C PHE A 259 17.06 -4.83 19.47
N PRO A 260 18.22 -4.14 19.57
CA PRO A 260 18.42 -3.02 20.50
C PRO A 260 17.42 -1.87 20.34
N TRP A 261 17.09 -1.49 19.10
CA TRP A 261 16.08 -0.45 18.82
C TRP A 261 14.66 -0.94 19.11
N GLY A 262 14.38 -2.23 18.90
CA GLY A 262 13.10 -2.86 19.26
C GLY A 262 12.81 -2.71 20.76
N ARG A 263 13.82 -2.90 21.61
CA ARG A 263 13.68 -2.76 23.08
C ARG A 263 13.41 -1.32 23.53
N LYS A 264 13.70 -0.33 22.69
CA LYS A 264 13.42 1.09 22.93
C LYS A 264 12.08 1.55 22.36
N CYS A 265 11.43 0.72 21.55
CA CYS A 265 10.12 1.02 21.00
C CYS A 265 9.09 1.10 22.14
N GLU A 266 8.34 2.20 22.19
CA GLU A 266 7.26 2.36 23.17
C GLU A 266 6.18 1.28 22.96
N ASP A 267 5.52 0.88 24.04
CA ASP A 267 4.49 -0.17 24.01
C ASP A 267 3.38 0.16 23.01
N LYS A 268 2.95 1.42 22.98
CA LYS A 268 1.93 1.91 22.04
C LYS A 268 2.40 1.72 20.59
N ASP A 269 3.62 2.11 20.26
CA ASP A 269 4.15 2.02 18.90
C ASP A 269 4.36 0.56 18.48
N PHE A 270 4.81 -0.28 19.40
CA PHE A 270 4.92 -1.72 19.15
C PHE A 270 3.57 -2.36 18.86
N LEU A 271 2.58 -2.16 19.74
CA LEU A 271 1.25 -2.73 19.57
C LEU A 271 0.57 -2.21 18.30
N GLN A 272 0.70 -0.91 18.03
CA GLN A 272 0.02 -0.27 16.89
C GLN A 272 0.69 -0.56 15.55
N GLN A 273 2.02 -0.66 15.51
CA GLN A 273 2.77 -0.69 14.24
C GLN A 273 3.53 -2.00 14.07
N VAL A 274 4.36 -2.42 15.02
CA VAL A 274 5.21 -3.62 14.87
C VAL A 274 4.39 -4.91 14.88
N LEU A 275 3.46 -5.04 15.83
CA LEU A 275 2.67 -6.26 16.03
C LEU A 275 1.77 -6.60 14.83
N SER A 276 1.54 -5.63 13.94
CA SER A 276 0.54 -5.71 12.89
C SER A 276 0.73 -6.83 11.85
N PRO A 277 -0.20 -7.78 11.68
CA PRO A 277 -0.07 -8.80 10.63
C PRO A 277 -0.18 -8.24 9.21
N ARG A 278 -0.60 -6.98 9.03
CA ARG A 278 -0.86 -6.35 7.73
C ARG A 278 -0.33 -4.92 7.61
N GLY A 279 -0.08 -4.43 6.41
CA GLY A 279 0.15 -3.02 6.12
C GLY A 279 -1.15 -2.21 6.15
N THR A 280 -2.14 -2.66 5.39
CA THR A 280 -3.44 -2.03 5.20
C THR A 280 -4.57 -3.06 5.13
N GLY A 281 -5.13 -3.29 3.94
CA GLY A 281 -6.27 -4.16 3.69
C GLY A 281 -5.88 -5.41 2.92
N GLU A 282 -4.59 -5.69 2.72
CA GLU A 282 -4.11 -6.81 1.89
C GLU A 282 -4.31 -8.17 2.55
N PRO A 283 -4.55 -9.28 1.82
CA PRO A 283 -4.84 -10.61 2.37
C PRO A 283 -3.91 -11.06 3.51
N LEU A 284 -4.49 -11.72 4.51
CA LEU A 284 -3.73 -12.30 5.62
C LEU A 284 -2.84 -13.42 5.10
N GLN A 285 -1.54 -13.31 5.35
CA GLN A 285 -0.55 -14.29 4.94
C GLN A 285 0.43 -14.62 6.06
N ARG A 286 1.01 -15.82 6.00
CA ARG A 286 2.03 -16.29 6.94
C ARG A 286 3.43 -15.79 6.55
N TRP A 287 3.59 -14.47 6.48
CA TRP A 287 4.81 -13.83 5.96
C TRP A 287 5.87 -13.55 7.03
N ARG A 288 5.46 -13.27 8.28
CA ARG A 288 6.34 -12.63 9.27
C ARG A 288 7.59 -13.44 9.61
N ARG A 289 7.43 -14.73 9.89
CA ARG A 289 8.57 -15.64 10.13
C ARG A 289 9.56 -15.61 8.98
N HIS A 290 9.04 -15.73 7.75
CA HIS A 290 9.82 -15.78 6.52
C HIS A 290 10.68 -14.52 6.35
N PHE A 291 10.11 -13.35 6.60
CA PHE A 291 10.79 -12.07 6.47
C PHE A 291 11.77 -11.83 7.64
N PHE A 292 11.39 -12.21 8.87
CA PHE A 292 12.26 -12.11 10.04
C PHE A 292 13.52 -12.96 9.87
N GLU A 293 13.39 -14.24 9.54
CA GLU A 293 14.54 -15.15 9.38
C GLU A 293 15.42 -14.78 8.17
N ALA A 294 14.85 -14.13 7.16
CA ALA A 294 15.62 -13.55 6.07
C ALA A 294 16.50 -12.36 6.49
N LEU A 295 16.08 -11.58 7.50
CA LEU A 295 16.81 -10.41 7.99
C LEU A 295 17.75 -10.69 9.16
N GLU A 296 17.28 -11.47 10.15
CA GLU A 296 17.86 -11.60 11.48
C GLU A 296 19.38 -11.88 11.47
N PRO A 297 19.93 -12.78 10.64
CA PRO A 297 21.39 -12.99 10.59
C PRO A 297 22.23 -11.77 10.25
N GLU A 298 21.68 -10.77 9.53
CA GLU A 298 22.38 -9.51 9.23
C GLU A 298 22.17 -8.44 10.32
N LEU A 299 21.13 -8.61 11.15
CA LEU A 299 20.73 -7.64 12.16
C LEU A 299 21.22 -7.97 13.56
N ARG A 300 21.39 -9.27 13.89
CA ARG A 300 21.62 -9.74 15.26
C ARG A 300 22.88 -9.18 15.94
N GLU A 301 23.90 -8.84 15.16
CA GLU A 301 25.16 -8.29 15.67
C GLU A 301 25.18 -6.75 15.68
N LEU A 302 24.15 -6.10 15.13
CA LEU A 302 24.04 -4.65 15.10
C LEU A 302 23.70 -4.10 16.49
N LYS A 303 24.28 -2.95 16.81
CA LYS A 303 24.07 -2.26 18.08
C LYS A 303 23.00 -1.19 17.90
N GLU A 304 22.60 -0.60 19.01
CA GLU A 304 21.59 0.47 19.00
C GLU A 304 21.96 1.65 18.09
N GLY A 305 23.24 2.05 18.07
CA GLY A 305 23.74 3.11 17.19
C GLY A 305 23.69 2.76 15.69
N ASP A 306 23.41 1.51 15.34
CA ASP A 306 23.32 1.01 13.96
C ASP A 306 21.87 0.96 13.45
N ALA A 307 20.89 1.53 14.17
CA ALA A 307 19.48 1.50 13.78
C ALA A 307 19.24 1.98 12.34
N GLN A 308 19.92 3.06 11.91
CA GLN A 308 19.80 3.54 10.53
C GLN A 308 20.33 2.53 9.51
N LYS A 309 21.42 1.82 9.82
CA LYS A 309 21.96 0.77 8.95
C LYS A 309 20.98 -0.40 8.81
N ALA A 310 20.28 -0.76 9.90
CA ALA A 310 19.24 -1.78 9.86
C ALA A 310 18.03 -1.36 9.00
N ILE A 311 17.61 -0.08 9.11
CA ILE A 311 16.56 0.51 8.26
C ILE A 311 16.98 0.47 6.79
N ASP A 312 18.20 0.92 6.47
CA ASP A 312 18.70 0.97 5.10
C ASP A 312 18.83 -0.43 4.50
N LEU A 313 19.20 -1.43 5.29
CA LEU A 313 19.24 -2.83 4.88
C LEU A 313 17.83 -3.37 4.56
N ALA A 314 16.87 -3.21 5.47
CA ALA A 314 15.50 -3.69 5.28
C ALA A 314 14.80 -2.99 4.10
N ARG A 315 14.95 -1.68 3.98
CA ARG A 315 14.45 -0.88 2.85
C ARG A 315 15.12 -1.29 1.54
N GLY A 316 16.45 -1.40 1.55
CA GLY A 316 17.22 -1.82 0.37
C GLY A 316 16.80 -3.20 -0.13
N ALA A 317 16.66 -4.17 0.78
CA ALA A 317 16.18 -5.51 0.45
C ALA A 317 14.75 -5.52 -0.10
N THR A 318 13.86 -4.66 0.39
CA THR A 318 12.50 -4.49 -0.17
C THR A 318 12.56 -4.09 -1.65
N TYR A 319 13.33 -3.05 -1.96
CA TYR A 319 13.42 -2.51 -3.32
C TYR A 319 14.35 -3.31 -4.25
N ASP A 320 14.97 -4.40 -3.76
CA ASP A 320 15.71 -5.37 -4.56
C ASP A 320 14.79 -6.32 -5.32
N PHE A 321 13.59 -6.58 -4.79
CA PHE A 321 12.62 -7.42 -5.46
C PHE A 321 11.31 -6.71 -5.81
N PHE A 322 10.97 -5.60 -5.16
CA PHE A 322 9.70 -4.91 -5.36
C PHE A 322 9.89 -3.48 -5.86
N GLN A 323 9.00 -3.01 -6.74
CA GLN A 323 9.05 -1.64 -7.24
C GLN A 323 7.66 -1.04 -7.52
N TYR A 324 7.63 0.28 -7.70
CA TYR A 324 6.40 0.97 -8.08
C TYR A 324 6.01 0.69 -9.53
N GLU A 325 4.75 0.34 -9.74
CA GLU A 325 4.02 0.36 -11.01
C GLU A 325 2.60 0.87 -10.73
N GLY A 326 2.23 1.98 -11.36
CA GLY A 326 0.95 2.66 -11.13
C GLY A 326 -0.22 1.89 -11.73
N ASP A 327 0.02 1.16 -12.83
CA ASP A 327 -1.01 0.45 -13.58
C ASP A 327 -1.12 -1.02 -13.14
N THR A 328 -1.41 -1.23 -11.85
CA THR A 328 -1.72 -2.57 -11.29
C THR A 328 -3.19 -2.68 -10.87
N THR A 329 -3.50 -3.23 -9.69
CA THR A 329 -4.87 -3.45 -9.22
C THR A 329 -5.19 -2.55 -8.03
N TRP A 330 -6.47 -2.24 -7.82
CA TRP A 330 -6.92 -1.39 -6.71
C TRP A 330 -6.79 -2.08 -5.35
N GLU A 331 -7.03 -3.38 -5.23
CA GLU A 331 -6.83 -4.09 -3.96
C GLU A 331 -5.33 -4.33 -3.67
N ASP A 332 -4.95 -4.31 -2.40
CA ASP A 332 -3.55 -4.41 -1.97
C ASP A 332 -3.04 -5.87 -2.00
N PHE A 333 -1.79 -6.08 -2.43
CA PHE A 333 -1.17 -7.42 -2.47
C PHE A 333 -0.69 -7.90 -1.10
N GLY A 334 -0.93 -9.19 -0.78
CA GLY A 334 -0.30 -9.85 0.36
C GLY A 334 1.23 -9.89 0.21
N MET A 335 1.98 -9.93 1.31
CA MET A 335 3.45 -9.79 1.30
C MET A 335 4.19 -10.87 0.49
N LEU A 336 3.70 -12.12 0.53
CA LEU A 336 4.23 -13.22 -0.28
C LEU A 336 3.79 -13.10 -1.74
N THR A 337 2.61 -12.55 -1.99
CA THR A 337 2.14 -12.21 -3.34
C THR A 337 3.02 -11.11 -3.94
N ALA A 338 3.35 -10.09 -3.16
CA ALA A 338 4.28 -9.03 -3.54
C ALA A 338 5.67 -9.58 -3.92
N LEU A 339 6.16 -10.59 -3.18
CA LEU A 339 7.40 -11.30 -3.49
C LEU A 339 7.36 -11.98 -4.87
N ALA A 340 6.19 -12.49 -5.30
CA ALA A 340 6.02 -13.13 -6.60
C ALA A 340 5.69 -12.16 -7.75
N VAL A 341 5.01 -11.05 -7.46
CA VAL A 341 4.59 -10.08 -8.48
C VAL A 341 5.62 -8.97 -8.70
N HIS A 342 6.52 -8.68 -7.75
CA HIS A 342 7.64 -7.71 -7.88
C HIS A 342 7.28 -6.25 -8.18
N GLU A 343 6.01 -5.91 -8.41
CA GLU A 343 5.59 -4.55 -8.68
C GLU A 343 4.16 -4.28 -8.17
N GLY A 344 3.89 -3.05 -7.77
CA GLY A 344 2.59 -2.62 -7.24
C GLY A 344 2.51 -1.11 -7.04
N ARG A 345 1.38 -0.60 -6.55
CA ARG A 345 1.14 0.83 -6.34
C ARG A 345 1.93 1.37 -5.15
N CYS A 346 1.74 2.65 -4.83
CA CYS A 346 2.40 3.28 -3.68
C CYS A 346 1.94 2.65 -2.36
N GLU A 347 0.69 2.21 -2.28
CA GLU A 347 0.14 1.45 -1.16
C GLU A 347 0.91 0.13 -1.00
N ASP A 348 1.03 -0.69 -2.04
CA ASP A 348 1.77 -1.95 -2.00
C ASP A 348 3.24 -1.75 -1.63
N CYS A 349 3.91 -0.77 -2.25
CA CYS A 349 5.30 -0.43 -1.93
C CYS A 349 5.46 -0.12 -0.43
N SER A 350 4.58 0.72 0.10
CA SER A 350 4.62 1.08 1.52
C SER A 350 4.27 -0.09 2.44
N ASN A 351 3.36 -0.99 2.04
CA ASN A 351 3.01 -2.18 2.81
C ASN A 351 4.18 -3.16 2.93
N VAL A 352 4.84 -3.44 1.81
CA VAL A 352 6.02 -4.34 1.80
C VAL A 352 7.15 -3.73 2.62
N GLU A 353 7.44 -2.44 2.44
CA GLU A 353 8.48 -1.75 3.22
C GLU A 353 8.14 -1.74 4.72
N ASN A 354 6.88 -1.44 5.08
CA ASN A 354 6.41 -1.50 6.46
C ASN A 354 6.59 -2.89 7.05
N CYS A 355 6.14 -3.94 6.37
CA CYS A 355 6.27 -5.31 6.85
C CYS A 355 7.73 -5.74 7.01
N MET A 356 8.61 -5.34 6.08
CA MET A 356 10.05 -5.60 6.18
C MET A 356 10.70 -4.89 7.37
N LEU A 357 10.36 -3.61 7.59
CA LEU A 357 10.82 -2.84 8.74
C LEU A 357 10.27 -3.37 10.07
N ARG A 358 9.02 -3.83 10.10
CA ARG A 358 8.37 -4.44 11.26
C ARG A 358 8.99 -5.80 11.60
N ALA A 359 9.38 -6.60 10.60
CA ALA A 359 10.18 -7.81 10.81
C ALA A 359 11.57 -7.49 11.42
N ALA A 360 12.13 -6.31 11.11
CA ALA A 360 13.33 -5.78 11.77
C ALA A 360 13.03 -5.11 13.13
N GLY A 361 11.79 -5.07 13.62
CA GLY A 361 11.43 -4.50 14.92
C GLY A 361 11.22 -2.98 14.95
N PHE A 362 11.11 -2.32 13.78
CA PHE A 362 10.81 -0.88 13.71
C PHE A 362 9.31 -0.62 13.65
N PRO A 363 8.79 0.40 14.36
CA PRO A 363 7.36 0.78 14.33
C PRO A 363 7.02 1.57 13.05
N ALA A 364 7.24 0.95 11.89
CA ALA A 364 6.93 1.53 10.60
C ALA A 364 5.42 1.57 10.36
N ALA A 365 4.95 2.67 9.79
CA ALA A 365 3.55 2.98 9.58
C ALA A 365 3.33 3.57 8.19
N GLN A 366 2.14 3.36 7.63
CA GLN A 366 1.74 4.02 6.40
C GLN A 366 1.18 5.41 6.71
N ALA A 367 1.78 6.43 6.11
CA ALA A 367 1.21 7.75 5.99
C ALA A 367 0.70 7.96 4.56
N PHE A 368 -0.38 8.72 4.39
CA PHE A 368 -0.96 8.95 3.07
C PHE A 368 -1.71 10.28 2.98
N THR A 369 -1.82 10.80 1.75
CA THR A 369 -2.79 11.85 1.39
C THR A 369 -3.94 11.18 0.64
N PRO A 370 -5.21 11.33 1.07
CA PRO A 370 -6.33 10.69 0.39
C PRO A 370 -6.42 11.11 -1.08
N TRP A 371 -6.21 12.40 -1.33
CA TRP A 371 -6.19 13.01 -2.66
C TRP A 371 -5.25 14.20 -2.63
N TRP A 372 -4.49 14.40 -3.71
CA TRP A 372 -3.71 15.62 -3.85
C TRP A 372 -4.61 16.83 -4.09
N GLY A 373 -4.30 17.93 -3.42
CA GLY A 373 -4.97 19.22 -3.70
C GLY A 373 -4.46 19.88 -4.98
N HIS A 374 -3.23 19.56 -5.39
CA HIS A 374 -2.50 20.23 -6.47
C HIS A 374 -2.34 19.42 -7.77
N GLY A 375 -2.97 18.25 -7.81
CA GLY A 375 -2.82 17.28 -8.88
C GLY A 375 -3.80 16.12 -8.68
N ASP A 376 -3.78 15.18 -9.60
CA ASP A 376 -4.68 14.03 -9.56
C ASP A 376 -4.02 12.83 -8.87
N GLY A 377 -4.85 11.88 -8.42
CA GLY A 377 -4.44 10.72 -7.66
C GLY A 377 -4.24 10.98 -6.16
N ASN A 378 -3.78 9.94 -5.48
CA ASN A 378 -3.46 9.90 -4.06
C ASN A 378 -1.95 9.67 -3.88
N HIS A 379 -1.50 9.47 -2.64
CA HIS A 379 -0.19 8.87 -2.40
C HIS A 379 -0.07 8.30 -0.99
N ALA A 380 0.54 7.11 -0.88
CA ALA A 380 0.91 6.47 0.37
C ALA A 380 2.42 6.25 0.46
N TRP A 381 2.98 6.29 1.67
CA TRP A 381 4.40 6.09 1.93
C TRP A 381 4.68 5.61 3.35
N THR A 382 5.88 5.09 3.56
CA THR A 382 6.35 4.60 4.85
C THR A 382 6.97 5.72 5.69
N VAL A 383 6.61 5.78 6.97
CA VAL A 383 7.25 6.60 8.00
C VAL A 383 7.60 5.76 9.22
N ILE A 384 8.59 6.19 10.01
CA ILE A 384 8.91 5.59 11.31
C ILE A 384 8.80 6.70 12.36
N PRO A 385 7.62 6.95 12.95
CA PRO A 385 7.36 8.12 13.78
C PRO A 385 8.37 8.33 14.92
N SER A 386 8.81 7.25 15.56
CA SER A 386 9.79 7.28 16.65
C SER A 386 11.21 7.68 16.22
N ILE A 387 11.50 7.73 14.91
CA ILE A 387 12.82 8.02 14.34
C ILE A 387 12.80 9.29 13.51
N ASP A 388 11.88 9.40 12.56
CA ASP A 388 11.79 10.52 11.61
C ASP A 388 10.71 11.56 11.98
N GLY A 389 10.00 11.34 13.08
CA GLY A 389 8.91 12.22 13.52
C GLY A 389 7.71 12.21 12.57
N ALA A 390 7.51 11.13 11.82
CA ALA A 390 6.51 10.97 10.76
C ALA A 390 6.71 11.92 9.56
N LYS A 391 7.97 12.29 9.30
CA LYS A 391 8.39 13.14 8.18
C LYS A 391 9.38 12.40 7.30
N ASN A 392 9.01 12.14 6.05
CA ASN A 392 9.93 11.60 5.04
C ASN A 392 10.03 12.46 3.77
N GLY A 393 9.38 13.64 3.75
CA GLY A 393 9.40 14.59 2.64
C GLY A 393 8.20 14.51 1.68
N ASN A 394 7.43 13.42 1.70
CA ASN A 394 6.36 13.20 0.72
C ASN A 394 5.11 14.06 0.98
N GLY A 395 4.74 14.29 2.24
CA GLY A 395 3.51 15.00 2.60
C GLY A 395 3.53 16.53 2.42
N GLY A 396 4.65 17.12 2.00
CA GLY A 396 4.86 18.58 2.04
C GLY A 396 3.91 19.43 1.18
N LYS A 397 3.16 18.81 0.26
CA LYS A 397 2.23 19.46 -0.68
C LYS A 397 0.78 18.99 -0.53
N ALA A 398 0.47 18.29 0.56
CA ALA A 398 -0.85 17.74 0.80
C ALA A 398 -1.78 18.77 1.46
N VAL A 399 -3.08 18.64 1.19
CA VAL A 399 -4.14 19.36 1.94
C VAL A 399 -4.35 18.66 3.29
N LYS A 400 -4.27 17.32 3.29
CA LYS A 400 -4.36 16.46 4.46
C LYS A 400 -3.40 15.28 4.38
N VAL A 401 -2.76 14.94 5.49
CA VAL A 401 -1.95 13.74 5.64
C VAL A 401 -2.44 12.96 6.85
N TYR A 402 -2.70 11.68 6.65
CA TYR A 402 -3.12 10.78 7.70
C TYR A 402 -2.09 9.68 7.93
N LEU A 403 -1.87 9.33 9.19
CA LEU A 403 -1.17 8.13 9.61
C LEU A 403 -2.19 7.04 9.89
N LYS A 404 -2.02 5.87 9.26
CA LYS A 404 -2.88 4.72 9.52
C LYS A 404 -2.44 4.02 10.81
N THR A 405 -3.39 3.87 11.72
CA THR A 405 -3.27 3.05 12.95
C THR A 405 -4.46 2.10 13.00
N TRP A 406 -4.46 1.14 13.93
CA TRP A 406 -5.55 0.18 14.03
C TRP A 406 -6.86 0.79 14.49
N ASP A 407 -6.78 1.67 15.48
CA ASP A 407 -7.96 2.20 16.12
C ASP A 407 -8.54 3.40 15.34
N LYS A 408 -7.71 4.09 14.54
CA LYS A 408 -8.11 5.29 13.80
C LYS A 408 -7.09 5.75 12.74
N LEU A 409 -7.54 6.69 11.91
CA LEU A 409 -6.65 7.58 11.17
C LEU A 409 -6.24 8.76 12.07
N GLU A 410 -4.93 8.99 12.21
CA GLU A 410 -4.39 10.13 12.93
C GLU A 410 -3.99 11.24 11.93
N ASP A 411 -4.46 12.47 12.15
CA ASP A 411 -4.10 13.60 11.30
C ASP A 411 -2.70 14.09 11.66
N ILE A 412 -1.76 13.90 10.73
CA ILE A 412 -0.36 14.33 10.84
C ILE A 412 -0.02 15.41 9.81
N THR A 413 -1.02 16.19 9.38
CA THR A 413 -0.83 17.24 8.37
C THR A 413 0.13 18.32 8.87
N ALA A 414 -0.03 18.78 10.11
CA ALA A 414 0.83 19.80 10.73
C ALA A 414 2.28 19.34 10.92
N VAL A 415 2.49 18.03 10.99
CA VAL A 415 3.83 17.45 10.96
C VAL A 415 4.42 17.62 9.56
N ASN A 416 3.66 17.36 8.51
CA ASN A 416 4.20 17.27 7.15
C ASN A 416 4.30 18.62 6.41
N THR A 417 3.49 19.61 6.77
CA THR A 417 3.44 20.89 6.06
C THR A 417 2.92 22.02 6.94
N ASP A 418 3.11 23.26 6.50
CA ASP A 418 2.49 24.42 7.16
C ASP A 418 0.97 24.31 7.05
N VAL A 419 0.27 24.59 8.15
CA VAL A 419 -1.18 24.44 8.23
C VAL A 419 -1.92 25.72 8.65
N MET A 420 -3.21 25.75 8.38
CA MET A 420 -4.18 26.67 8.97
C MET A 420 -5.54 26.00 9.15
N ASP A 421 -6.38 26.59 9.97
CA ASP A 421 -7.78 26.20 10.06
C ASP A 421 -8.59 26.86 8.94
N VAL A 422 -9.47 26.10 8.30
CA VAL A 422 -10.43 26.60 7.30
C VAL A 422 -11.81 26.59 7.93
N THR A 423 -12.47 27.75 7.99
CA THR A 423 -13.80 27.90 8.60
C THR A 423 -14.78 28.48 7.61
N VAL A 424 -15.94 27.84 7.48
CA VAL A 424 -16.99 28.24 6.54
C VAL A 424 -18.33 28.35 7.28
N THR A 425 -19.12 29.35 6.90
CA THR A 425 -20.51 29.49 7.37
C THR A 425 -21.45 28.95 6.30
N LEU A 426 -22.17 27.89 6.62
CA LEU A 426 -23.12 27.19 5.75
C LEU A 426 -24.47 27.93 5.66
N ASP A 427 -25.27 27.49 4.71
CA ASP A 427 -26.61 28.04 4.45
C ASP A 427 -27.56 27.80 5.64
N GLU A 428 -28.67 28.53 5.66
CA GLU A 428 -29.76 28.25 6.59
C GLU A 428 -30.46 26.93 6.20
N GLY A 429 -30.85 26.12 7.19
CA GLY A 429 -31.54 24.85 6.96
C GLY A 429 -30.66 23.63 6.72
N VAL A 430 -29.34 23.72 6.95
CA VAL A 430 -28.43 22.56 6.95
C VAL A 430 -28.93 21.47 7.92
N THR A 431 -29.05 20.24 7.43
CA THR A 431 -29.62 19.10 8.19
C THR A 431 -28.57 18.08 8.65
N GLY A 432 -27.39 18.05 8.02
CA GLY A 432 -26.33 17.08 8.32
C GLY A 432 -25.53 17.42 9.58
N GLU A 433 -24.97 16.39 10.24
CA GLU A 433 -24.10 16.56 11.41
C GLU A 433 -22.66 16.94 11.05
N LYS A 434 -22.23 16.65 9.82
CA LYS A 434 -20.85 16.86 9.34
C LYS A 434 -20.84 17.47 7.94
N ALA A 435 -19.82 18.28 7.68
CA ALA A 435 -19.48 18.73 6.33
C ALA A 435 -18.20 18.03 5.86
N ALA A 436 -18.05 17.90 4.54
CA ALA A 436 -16.86 17.38 3.89
C ALA A 436 -16.01 18.54 3.35
N LEU A 437 -14.70 18.43 3.52
CA LEU A 437 -13.71 19.23 2.80
C LEU A 437 -13.24 18.41 1.61
N CYS A 438 -13.36 18.99 0.43
CA CYS A 438 -13.07 18.33 -0.84
C CYS A 438 -11.98 19.08 -1.61
N VAL A 439 -11.21 18.33 -2.40
CA VAL A 439 -10.28 18.85 -3.41
C VAL A 439 -10.74 18.41 -4.79
N TRP A 440 -10.38 19.15 -5.84
CA TRP A 440 -10.62 18.69 -7.19
C TRP A 440 -9.58 17.64 -7.58
N ASN A 441 -10.01 16.49 -8.06
CA ASN A 441 -9.13 15.40 -8.46
C ASN A 441 -9.76 14.62 -9.62
N HIS A 442 -9.00 14.43 -10.70
CA HIS A 442 -9.44 13.98 -12.01
C HIS A 442 -10.54 14.90 -12.59
N ASP A 443 -11.80 14.62 -12.31
CA ASP A 443 -12.96 15.31 -12.87
C ASP A 443 -14.09 15.57 -11.86
N GLU A 444 -13.81 15.38 -10.56
CA GLU A 444 -14.79 15.54 -9.49
C GLU A 444 -14.21 16.09 -8.18
N TRP A 445 -15.12 16.49 -7.27
CA TRP A 445 -14.78 16.87 -5.90
C TRP A 445 -14.60 15.63 -5.03
N ARG A 446 -13.37 15.38 -4.57
CA ARG A 446 -13.03 14.24 -3.72
C ARG A 446 -12.81 14.66 -2.27
N VAL A 447 -13.43 13.93 -1.34
CA VAL A 447 -13.36 14.23 0.09
C VAL A 447 -11.97 13.91 0.64
N VAL A 448 -11.37 14.88 1.34
CA VAL A 448 -10.10 14.72 2.06
C VAL A 448 -10.25 14.79 3.57
N ALA A 449 -11.30 15.45 4.08
CA ALA A 449 -11.60 15.48 5.52
C ALA A 449 -13.10 15.64 5.78
N ARG A 450 -13.54 15.28 7.00
CA ARG A 450 -14.88 15.57 7.50
C ARG A 450 -14.80 16.24 8.85
N SER A 451 -15.64 17.23 9.11
CA SER A 451 -15.72 17.92 10.40
C SER A 451 -17.17 18.15 10.82
N LYS A 452 -17.40 18.23 12.13
CA LYS A 452 -18.72 18.43 12.70
C LYS A 452 -19.23 19.84 12.40
N ILE A 453 -20.53 19.96 12.14
CA ILE A 453 -21.21 21.25 11.98
C ILE A 453 -21.68 21.73 13.36
N GLU A 454 -21.31 22.96 13.70
CA GLU A 454 -21.69 23.63 14.95
C GLU A 454 -22.56 24.86 14.63
N GLY A 455 -23.87 24.70 14.83
CA GLY A 455 -24.85 25.67 14.35
C GLY A 455 -24.86 25.73 12.83
N ARG A 456 -24.32 26.81 12.25
CA ARG A 456 -24.12 26.95 10.80
C ARG A 456 -22.64 27.04 10.41
N LYS A 457 -21.73 26.73 11.32
CA LYS A 457 -20.28 26.84 11.06
C LYS A 457 -19.65 25.47 11.04
N VAL A 458 -18.66 25.30 10.18
CA VAL A 458 -17.77 24.15 10.20
C VAL A 458 -16.33 24.63 10.14
N THR A 459 -15.47 24.02 10.95
CA THR A 459 -14.03 24.28 10.95
C THR A 459 -13.28 22.99 10.67
N PHE A 460 -12.47 23.01 9.62
CA PHE A 460 -11.50 21.97 9.32
C PHE A 460 -10.15 22.42 9.88
N LYS A 461 -9.68 21.73 10.92
CA LYS A 461 -8.39 22.03 11.53
C LYS A 461 -7.25 21.57 10.65
N ASP A 462 -6.05 22.12 10.84
CA ASP A 462 -4.80 21.60 10.26
C ASP A 462 -4.85 21.33 8.75
N VAL A 463 -5.39 22.27 7.97
CA VAL A 463 -5.42 22.18 6.49
C VAL A 463 -4.10 22.71 5.94
N GLY A 464 -3.43 21.92 5.10
CA GLY A 464 -2.17 22.32 4.47
C GLY A 464 -2.29 23.62 3.67
N LYS A 465 -1.32 24.52 3.81
CA LYS A 465 -1.30 25.86 3.16
C LYS A 465 0.02 26.24 2.48
N ARG A 466 0.92 25.28 2.31
CA ARG A 466 2.22 25.50 1.66
C ARG A 466 2.11 25.70 0.13
N ARG A 467 0.96 25.35 -0.43
CA ARG A 467 0.58 25.67 -1.81
C ARG A 467 -0.72 26.44 -1.79
N ASP A 468 -0.98 27.09 -2.91
CA ASP A 468 -2.30 27.59 -3.19
C ASP A 468 -3.20 26.40 -3.54
N PHE A 469 -4.40 26.33 -2.95
CA PHE A 469 -5.37 25.25 -3.19
C PHE A 469 -6.77 25.79 -3.47
N ILE A 470 -7.55 25.09 -4.30
CA ILE A 470 -9.02 25.22 -4.31
C ILE A 470 -9.62 24.07 -3.52
N LEU A 471 -10.49 24.45 -2.61
CA LEU A 471 -11.24 23.55 -1.74
C LEU A 471 -12.74 23.78 -1.97
N CYS A 472 -13.51 22.71 -1.86
CA CYS A 472 -14.97 22.78 -1.81
C CYS A 472 -15.45 22.24 -0.46
N VAL A 473 -16.30 22.98 0.23
CA VAL A 473 -16.98 22.50 1.44
C VAL A 473 -18.41 22.13 1.08
N GLN A 474 -18.74 20.85 1.30
CA GLN A 474 -20.02 20.27 0.98
C GLN A 474 -20.73 19.80 2.25
N ALA A 475 -22.03 20.09 2.36
CA ALA A 475 -22.87 19.66 3.48
C ALA A 475 -24.29 19.39 2.98
N GLU A 476 -24.99 18.47 3.64
CA GLU A 476 -26.38 18.14 3.30
C GLU A 476 -27.28 19.37 3.45
N ALA A 477 -28.13 19.63 2.45
CA ALA A 477 -29.02 20.79 2.39
C ALA A 477 -28.28 22.15 2.46
N SER A 478 -27.02 22.21 2.01
CA SER A 478 -26.26 23.45 1.80
C SER A 478 -25.70 23.48 0.38
N LYS A 479 -25.57 24.67 -0.21
CA LYS A 479 -24.81 24.85 -1.44
C LYS A 479 -23.32 24.63 -1.19
N ASP A 480 -22.61 24.25 -2.25
CA ASP A 480 -21.17 24.15 -2.27
C ASP A 480 -20.54 25.51 -1.94
N ARG A 481 -19.60 25.48 -0.98
CA ARG A 481 -18.82 26.67 -0.60
C ARG A 481 -17.40 26.51 -1.10
N LEU A 482 -17.05 27.35 -2.08
CA LEU A 482 -15.77 27.31 -2.76
C LEU A 482 -14.77 28.22 -2.04
N ILE A 483 -13.61 27.68 -1.70
CA ILE A 483 -12.57 28.35 -0.94
C ILE A 483 -11.25 28.25 -1.71
N ALA A 484 -10.60 29.38 -1.94
CA ALA A 484 -9.22 29.43 -2.38
C ALA A 484 -8.31 29.71 -1.18
N LEU A 485 -7.26 28.91 -1.03
CA LEU A 485 -6.13 29.25 -0.17
C LEU A 485 -5.09 29.95 -1.03
N VAL A 486 -4.87 31.24 -0.80
CA VAL A 486 -3.93 32.06 -1.59
C VAL A 486 -2.95 32.74 -0.64
N ALA A 487 -1.65 32.50 -0.83
CA ALA A 487 -0.60 33.06 0.02
C ALA A 487 -0.86 32.84 1.52
N GLY A 488 -1.34 31.64 1.88
CA GLY A 488 -1.64 31.25 3.25
C GLY A 488 -2.86 31.93 3.88
N LYS A 489 -3.76 32.50 3.08
CA LYS A 489 -5.03 33.08 3.52
C LYS A 489 -6.22 32.39 2.86
N GLN A 490 -7.30 32.28 3.61
CA GLN A 490 -8.58 31.81 3.10
C GLN A 490 -9.30 32.95 2.37
N VAL A 491 -9.72 32.69 1.13
CA VAL A 491 -10.56 33.56 0.31
C VAL A 491 -11.78 32.74 -0.12
N GLU A 492 -12.97 33.26 0.17
CA GLU A 492 -14.21 32.62 -0.29
C GLU A 492 -14.57 33.13 -1.69
N LEU A 493 -14.87 32.20 -2.59
CA LEU A 493 -15.20 32.49 -3.99
C LEU A 493 -16.71 32.66 -4.16
N ALA A 494 -17.09 33.51 -5.10
CA ALA A 494 -18.46 33.71 -5.50
C ALA A 494 -18.99 32.48 -6.25
N ASN A 495 -20.09 31.91 -5.75
CA ASN A 495 -20.77 30.75 -6.33
C ASN A 495 -22.28 31.04 -6.53
N PRO A 496 -22.66 32.04 -7.36
CA PRO A 496 -24.05 32.37 -7.62
C PRO A 496 -24.74 31.27 -8.45
N ALA A 497 -26.07 31.29 -8.55
CA ALA A 497 -26.82 30.34 -9.39
C ALA A 497 -26.66 30.62 -10.91
N GLY A 498 -26.40 31.87 -11.29
CA GLY A 498 -26.24 32.27 -12.70
C GLY A 498 -24.83 32.11 -13.25
N THR A 499 -24.71 32.19 -14.57
CA THR A 499 -23.44 32.17 -15.32
C THR A 499 -22.87 33.57 -15.56
N ASP A 500 -23.66 34.62 -15.38
CA ASP A 500 -23.26 36.01 -15.63
C ASP A 500 -21.99 36.40 -14.85
N ALA A 501 -21.03 36.98 -15.55
CA ALA A 501 -19.82 37.49 -14.93
C ALA A 501 -20.14 38.73 -14.06
N GLY A 502 -19.47 38.87 -12.92
CA GLY A 502 -19.69 39.98 -12.01
C GLY A 502 -19.10 41.31 -12.51
N LYS A 503 -19.14 42.32 -11.65
CA LYS A 503 -18.71 43.69 -12.02
C LYS A 503 -17.22 43.81 -12.32
N ASP A 504 -16.42 42.88 -11.80
CA ASP A 504 -14.96 42.86 -11.95
C ASP A 504 -14.51 41.96 -13.11
N ALA A 505 -15.46 41.56 -13.97
CA ALA A 505 -15.17 40.71 -15.12
C ALA A 505 -14.26 41.39 -16.14
N PHE A 506 -13.45 40.58 -16.81
CA PHE A 506 -12.57 40.99 -17.89
C PHE A 506 -12.57 39.95 -19.01
N ASP A 507 -12.21 40.38 -20.22
CA ASP A 507 -12.06 39.47 -21.36
C ASP A 507 -10.78 38.65 -21.17
N CYS A 508 -10.95 37.34 -20.97
CA CYS A 508 -9.84 36.40 -20.80
C CYS A 508 -9.61 35.67 -22.12
N GLU A 509 -8.51 36.01 -22.79
CA GLU A 509 -8.07 35.35 -24.02
C GLU A 509 -6.86 34.45 -23.74
N LEU A 510 -7.00 33.16 -24.03
CA LEU A 510 -5.95 32.16 -23.88
C LEU A 510 -5.50 31.71 -25.25
N GLU A 511 -4.22 31.85 -25.58
CA GLU A 511 -3.66 31.49 -26.88
C GLU A 511 -2.71 30.29 -26.81
N LYS A 512 -2.74 29.46 -27.85
CA LYS A 512 -1.85 28.34 -28.20
C LYS A 512 -1.48 27.43 -27.02
N ALA A 513 -0.51 27.85 -26.22
CA ALA A 513 -0.06 27.17 -25.02
C ALA A 513 -0.22 28.12 -23.83
N CYS A 514 -0.90 27.64 -22.79
CA CYS A 514 -1.05 28.35 -21.53
C CYS A 514 -0.77 27.39 -20.35
N ASP A 515 -0.93 27.87 -19.12
CA ASP A 515 -0.71 27.06 -17.92
C ASP A 515 -1.67 25.85 -17.78
N LEU A 516 -2.74 25.82 -18.57
CA LEU A 516 -3.69 24.70 -18.64
C LEU A 516 -3.27 23.62 -19.65
N GLY A 517 -2.38 23.92 -20.60
CA GLY A 517 -1.98 23.00 -21.67
C GLY A 517 -1.94 23.68 -23.04
N GLU A 518 -1.94 22.85 -24.09
CA GLU A 518 -1.85 23.30 -25.48
C GLU A 518 -3.16 23.03 -26.23
N PHE A 519 -3.77 24.10 -26.73
CA PHE A 519 -4.96 24.04 -27.56
C PHE A 519 -4.60 23.49 -28.94
N GLN A 520 -5.15 22.31 -29.24
CA GLN A 520 -5.05 21.65 -30.53
C GLN A 520 -5.85 22.38 -31.62
N PRO A 521 -5.29 22.50 -32.84
CA PRO A 521 -6.00 22.99 -34.01
C PRO A 521 -7.27 22.19 -34.27
N GLU A 522 -8.34 22.85 -34.70
CA GLU A 522 -9.63 22.25 -35.11
C GLU A 522 -10.46 21.57 -34.01
N GLU A 523 -9.88 21.29 -32.83
CA GLU A 523 -10.62 20.74 -31.68
C GLU A 523 -11.53 21.79 -31.01
N GLU A 524 -12.65 21.34 -30.43
CA GLU A 524 -13.59 22.19 -29.69
C GLU A 524 -13.26 22.22 -28.19
N TYR A 525 -13.54 23.36 -27.57
CA TYR A 525 -13.30 23.59 -26.15
C TYR A 525 -14.53 24.21 -25.53
N THR A 526 -14.90 23.70 -24.36
CA THR A 526 -16.02 24.24 -23.59
C THR A 526 -15.51 24.83 -22.29
N VAL A 527 -15.88 26.09 -22.04
CA VAL A 527 -15.59 26.76 -20.77
C VAL A 527 -16.76 26.57 -19.83
N TYR A 528 -16.47 26.16 -18.60
CA TYR A 528 -17.45 26.03 -17.54
C TYR A 528 -17.12 26.97 -16.40
N VAL A 529 -18.15 27.53 -15.77
CA VAL A 529 -18.07 28.21 -14.48
C VAL A 529 -18.79 27.38 -13.43
N HIS A 530 -18.24 27.32 -12.23
CA HIS A 530 -18.94 26.70 -11.10
C HIS A 530 -20.05 27.63 -10.60
N THR A 531 -21.24 27.08 -10.41
CA THR A 531 -22.42 27.78 -9.89
C THR A 531 -22.96 27.05 -8.65
N ALA A 532 -23.92 27.66 -7.97
CA ALA A 532 -24.66 27.00 -6.90
C ALA A 532 -25.33 25.68 -7.34
N ASP A 533 -25.58 25.53 -8.64
CA ASP A 533 -26.22 24.36 -9.25
C ASP A 533 -25.21 23.50 -10.04
N GLY A 534 -23.93 23.58 -9.67
CA GLY A 534 -22.82 22.84 -10.28
C GLY A 534 -22.16 23.56 -11.46
N TRP A 535 -21.39 22.82 -12.26
CA TRP A 535 -20.73 23.36 -13.45
C TRP A 535 -21.75 23.72 -14.53
N LYS A 536 -21.66 24.96 -15.04
CA LYS A 536 -22.48 25.46 -16.16
C LYS A 536 -21.58 25.99 -17.25
N GLU A 537 -21.93 25.69 -18.49
CA GLU A 537 -21.25 26.25 -19.65
C GLU A 537 -21.42 27.77 -19.68
N VAL A 538 -20.37 28.46 -20.11
CA VAL A 538 -20.40 29.90 -20.37
C VAL A 538 -20.08 30.19 -21.81
N ASP A 539 -20.63 31.28 -22.32
CA ASP A 539 -20.33 31.73 -23.67
C ASP A 539 -18.82 31.95 -23.81
N SER A 540 -18.26 31.30 -24.82
CA SER A 540 -16.86 31.41 -25.18
C SER A 540 -16.73 31.41 -26.70
N THR A 541 -15.72 32.11 -27.21
CA THR A 541 -15.51 32.28 -28.64
C THR A 541 -14.11 31.81 -29.01
N ARG A 542 -14.01 31.00 -30.05
CA ARG A 542 -12.72 30.68 -30.66
C ARG A 542 -12.22 31.88 -31.45
N VAL A 543 -11.11 32.47 -30.99
CA VAL A 543 -10.54 33.70 -31.58
C VAL A 543 -9.39 33.41 -32.55
N SER A 544 -8.76 32.23 -32.48
CA SER A 544 -7.80 31.75 -33.48
C SER A 544 -7.68 30.21 -33.51
N THR A 545 -6.80 29.67 -34.35
CA THR A 545 -6.56 28.22 -34.50
C THR A 545 -6.19 27.52 -33.19
N GLY A 546 -5.71 28.25 -32.19
CA GLY A 546 -5.45 27.70 -30.86
C GLY A 546 -5.83 28.66 -29.74
N ALA A 547 -6.84 29.52 -29.90
CA ALA A 547 -7.19 30.48 -28.85
C ALA A 547 -8.69 30.53 -28.54
N ILE A 548 -9.01 30.70 -27.25
CA ILE A 548 -10.36 30.85 -26.72
C ILE A 548 -10.47 32.15 -25.91
N SER A 549 -11.59 32.85 -26.07
CA SER A 549 -11.93 34.05 -25.31
C SER A 549 -13.26 33.89 -24.58
N PHE A 550 -13.33 34.31 -23.33
CA PHE A 550 -14.54 34.29 -22.51
C PHE A 550 -14.50 35.38 -21.43
N SER A 551 -15.66 35.73 -20.88
CA SER A 551 -15.74 36.69 -19.76
C SER A 551 -15.37 36.00 -18.44
N CYS A 552 -14.26 36.43 -17.83
CA CYS A 552 -13.72 35.86 -16.60
C CYS A 552 -13.86 36.83 -15.43
N ASP A 553 -14.35 36.34 -14.30
CA ASP A 553 -14.44 37.08 -13.03
C ASP A 553 -13.43 36.52 -12.01
N PRO A 554 -12.54 37.35 -11.44
CA PRO A 554 -11.53 36.89 -10.48
C PRO A 554 -12.06 36.27 -9.19
N GLN A 555 -13.36 36.42 -8.90
CA GLN A 555 -13.97 35.81 -7.72
C GLN A 555 -14.66 34.49 -8.04
N ARG A 556 -14.63 34.02 -9.28
CA ARG A 556 -15.34 32.81 -9.72
C ARG A 556 -14.37 31.70 -10.13
N LEU A 557 -14.85 30.46 -10.06
CA LEU A 557 -14.09 29.27 -10.39
C LEU A 557 -14.47 28.77 -11.78
N TYR A 558 -13.46 28.56 -12.64
CA TYR A 558 -13.64 28.13 -14.03
C TYR A 558 -12.90 26.82 -14.29
N ARG A 559 -13.32 26.09 -15.34
CA ARG A 559 -12.55 24.99 -15.93
C ARG A 559 -12.77 24.95 -17.45
N ILE A 560 -11.80 24.40 -18.17
CA ILE A 560 -11.89 24.19 -19.62
C ILE A 560 -11.80 22.70 -19.92
N VAL A 561 -12.70 22.20 -20.77
CA VAL A 561 -12.70 20.81 -21.22
C VAL A 561 -12.42 20.78 -22.72
N GLY A 562 -11.44 19.98 -23.13
CA GLY A 562 -11.04 19.78 -24.52
C GLY A 562 -9.69 19.07 -24.64
N ALA A 563 -9.35 18.60 -25.83
CA ALA A 563 -8.13 17.84 -26.07
C ALA A 563 -6.86 18.68 -25.77
N GLY A 564 -5.86 18.08 -25.14
CA GLY A 564 -4.59 18.75 -24.82
C GLY A 564 -4.65 19.74 -23.65
N ILE A 565 -5.82 19.92 -23.03
CA ILE A 565 -6.03 20.81 -21.88
C ILE A 565 -6.27 20.00 -20.61
N ASN A 566 -5.62 20.41 -19.52
CA ASN A 566 -5.88 19.91 -18.19
C ASN A 566 -7.15 20.58 -17.62
N SER A 567 -8.21 19.80 -17.42
CA SER A 567 -9.51 20.31 -16.96
C SER A 567 -9.61 20.65 -15.47
N ARG A 568 -8.47 20.82 -14.78
CA ARG A 568 -8.49 21.27 -13.39
C ARG A 568 -9.02 22.70 -13.26
N PRO A 569 -9.78 22.98 -12.19
CA PRO A 569 -10.29 24.31 -11.93
C PRO A 569 -9.20 25.36 -11.73
N PHE A 570 -9.50 26.58 -12.15
CA PHE A 570 -8.62 27.73 -12.00
C PHE A 570 -9.43 29.00 -11.68
N ILE A 571 -8.71 30.01 -11.19
CA ILE A 571 -9.19 31.37 -11.07
C ILE A 571 -8.38 32.24 -12.03
N GLY A 572 -9.06 33.11 -12.79
CA GLY A 572 -8.40 34.10 -13.64
C GLY A 572 -8.19 35.43 -12.92
N ALA A 573 -7.08 36.11 -13.18
CA ALA A 573 -6.81 37.46 -12.72
C ALA A 573 -6.28 38.32 -13.86
N LYS A 574 -6.53 39.63 -13.80
CA LYS A 574 -5.98 40.58 -14.76
C LYS A 574 -4.51 40.85 -14.43
N GLY A 575 -3.60 40.46 -15.32
CA GLY A 575 -2.18 40.78 -15.24
C GLY A 575 -1.76 41.90 -16.19
N ASP A 576 -0.56 42.47 -15.95
CA ASP A 576 0.01 43.53 -16.76
C ASP A 576 0.35 43.07 -18.20
N ASP A 577 0.70 41.79 -18.36
CA ASP A 577 1.10 41.16 -19.64
C ASP A 577 0.00 40.23 -20.22
N GLY A 578 -1.23 40.33 -19.73
CA GLY A 578 -2.35 39.46 -20.12
C GLY A 578 -3.03 38.75 -18.93
N PRO A 579 -3.99 37.84 -19.19
CA PRO A 579 -4.66 37.08 -18.13
C PRO A 579 -3.65 36.19 -17.39
N LYS A 580 -3.71 36.22 -16.06
CA LYS A 580 -2.96 35.33 -15.16
C LYS A 580 -3.90 34.27 -14.64
N LEU A 581 -3.61 33.00 -14.91
CA LEU A 581 -4.38 31.89 -14.38
C LEU A 581 -3.68 31.34 -13.15
N THR A 582 -4.39 31.31 -12.03
CA THR A 582 -3.91 30.55 -10.86
C THR A 582 -4.54 29.18 -10.95
N ARG A 583 -3.70 28.19 -11.28
CA ARG A 583 -4.06 26.77 -11.21
C ARG A 583 -3.83 26.28 -9.79
N PHE A 584 -4.73 25.42 -9.35
CA PHE A 584 -4.73 24.92 -7.98
C PHE A 584 -4.64 23.40 -7.88
#